data_AF-A0A1B7X191-F1
#
_entry.id   AF-A0A1B7X191-F1
#
_cell.length_a   1.000
_cell.length_b   1.000
_cell.length_c   1.000
_cell.angle_alpha   90.00
_cell.angle_beta   90.00
_cell.angle_gamma   90.00
#
_symmetry.space_group_name_H-M   'P 1'
#
loop_
_entity.id
_entity.type
_entity.pdbx_description
1 polymer ?
#
loop_
_entity_poly.entity_id
_entity_poly.type
_entity_poly.pdbx_seq_one_letter_code
_entity_poly.pdbx_strand_id
1 'polypeptide(L)' 'AQRLQADETDKRVAFFSVGVDNANMSRLSQIAVRSPLKLKGLNFIEMFVWLSASMSAVSHSQVDVDEQVALPPIGWGSV' A
#
# COMPACT_ATOMS: atom_id res chain seq x y z
N ALA A 1 -0.40 12.12 11.22
CA ALA A 1 0.49 11.04 10.75
C ALA A 1 0.91 10.11 11.89
N GLN A 2 1.33 10.62 13.05
CA GLN A 2 1.94 9.82 14.13
C GLN A 2 1.15 8.57 14.59
N ARG A 3 -0.18 8.65 14.67
CA ARG A 3 -1.03 7.49 15.05
C ARG A 3 -1.05 6.40 13.98
N LEU A 4 -1.13 6.81 12.71
CA LEU A 4 -1.05 5.89 11.58
C LEU A 4 0.29 5.17 11.53
N GLN A 5 1.38 5.91 11.79
CA GLN A 5 2.73 5.34 11.82
C GLN A 5 2.87 4.30 12.94
N ALA A 6 2.32 4.58 14.13
CA ALA A 6 2.31 3.62 15.23
C ALA A 6 1.46 2.38 14.90
N ASP A 7 0.25 2.58 14.38
CA ASP A 7 -0.65 1.47 14.01
C ASP A 7 -0.07 0.60 12.88
N GLU A 8 0.68 1.19 11.95
CA GLU A 8 1.36 0.47 10.87
C GLU A 8 2.61 -0.28 11.37
N THR A 9 3.37 0.33 12.29
CA THR A 9 4.52 -0.30 12.96
C THR A 9 4.09 -1.48 13.82
N ASP A 10 3.00 -1.33 14.56
CA ASP A 10 2.40 -2.38 15.40
C ASP A 10 1.68 -3.47 14.58
N LYS A 11 1.76 -3.41 13.24
CA LYS A 11 1.07 -4.33 12.30
C LYS A 11 -0.45 -4.39 12.52
N ARG A 12 -1.05 -3.36 13.12
CA ARG A 12 -2.50 -3.26 13.40
C ARG A 12 -3.28 -2.78 12.18
N VAL A 13 -2.65 -1.96 11.35
CA VAL A 13 -3.24 -1.39 10.14
C VAL A 13 -2.23 -1.45 8.99
N ALA A 14 -2.67 -1.79 7.79
CA ALA A 14 -1.88 -1.62 6.57
C ALA A 14 -2.38 -0.38 5.81
N PHE A 15 -1.51 0.61 5.60
CA PHE A 15 -1.86 1.84 4.91
C PHE A 15 -1.17 1.93 3.55
N PHE A 16 -1.96 2.12 2.50
CA PHE A 16 -1.48 2.30 1.13
C PHE A 16 -1.96 3.66 0.61
N SER A 17 -1.03 4.57 0.35
CA SER A 17 -1.35 5.86 -0.25
C SER A 17 -1.19 5.78 -1.77
N VAL A 18 -2.28 6.07 -2.49
CA VAL A 18 -2.30 6.08 -3.96
C VAL A 18 -2.68 7.46 -4.47
N GLY A 19 -1.77 8.11 -5.20
CA GLY A 19 -1.99 9.37 -5.86
C GLY A 19 -2.47 9.18 -7.30
N VAL A 20 -3.53 9.88 -7.68
CA VAL A 20 -4.06 9.89 -9.05
C VAL A 20 -3.71 11.22 -9.70
N ASP A 21 -3.23 11.18 -10.94
CA ASP A 21 -2.97 12.36 -11.77
C ASP A 21 -2.07 13.43 -11.08
N ASN A 22 -2.60 14.62 -10.79
CA ASN A 22 -1.90 15.74 -10.16
C ASN A 22 -1.88 15.67 -8.62
N ALA A 23 -2.03 14.48 -8.04
CA ALA A 23 -1.95 14.28 -6.60
C ALA A 23 -0.62 14.79 -6.02
N ASN A 24 -0.69 15.45 -4.86
CA ASN A 24 0.48 15.97 -4.18
C ASN A 24 1.23 14.83 -3.46
N MET A 25 2.14 14.20 -4.20
CA MET A 25 2.97 13.10 -3.69
C MET A 25 3.85 13.51 -2.50
N SER A 26 4.26 14.79 -2.43
CA SER A 26 5.04 15.33 -1.30
C SER A 26 4.22 15.41 -0.01
N ARG A 27 2.92 15.69 -0.09
CA ARG A 27 2.04 15.58 1.09
C ARG A 27 1.72 14.13 1.43
N LEU A 28 1.55 13.27 0.43
CA LEU A 28 1.28 11.84 0.69
C LEU A 28 2.47 11.17 1.39
N SER A 29 3.71 11.50 1.02
CA SER A 29 4.91 10.98 1.68
C SER A 29 5.09 11.47 3.12
N GLN A 30 4.50 12.61 3.49
CA GLN A 30 4.48 13.07 4.89
C GLN A 30 3.46 12.30 5.76
N ILE A 31 2.48 11.66 5.13
CA ILE A 31 1.40 10.95 5.84
C ILE A 31 1.70 9.46 5.93
N ALA A 32 2.17 8.86 4.82
CA ALA A 32 2.43 7.43 4.72
C ALA A 32 3.80 7.05 5.29
N VAL A 33 3.89 5.88 5.93
CA VAL A 33 5.17 5.26 6.30
C VAL A 33 5.83 4.66 5.06
N ARG A 34 5.02 4.05 4.20
CA ARG A 34 5.42 3.49 2.91
C ARG A 34 5.51 4.57 1.84
N SER A 35 6.34 4.35 0.83
CA SER A 35 6.40 5.23 -0.34
C SER A 35 5.03 5.30 -1.03
N PRO A 36 4.49 6.51 -1.24
CA PRO A 36 3.21 6.67 -1.92
C PRO A 36 3.30 6.20 -3.37
N LEU A 37 2.25 5.51 -3.84
CA LEU A 37 2.18 4.99 -5.19
C LEU A 37 1.44 5.97 -6.09
N LYS A 38 1.95 6.22 -7.29
CA LYS A 38 1.24 6.99 -8.31
C LYS A 38 0.53 6.05 -9.28
N LEU A 39 -0.77 6.23 -9.45
CA LEU A 39 -1.56 5.49 -10.44
C LEU A 39 -1.10 5.87 -11.85
N LYS A 40 -0.81 4.88 -12.70
CA LYS A 40 -0.53 5.14 -14.12
C LYS A 40 -1.86 5.43 -14.84
N GLY A 41 -2.12 6.70 -15.16
CA GLY A 41 -3.36 7.11 -15.80
C GLY A 41 -4.58 6.81 -14.91
N LEU A 42 -5.56 6.07 -15.45
CA LEU A 42 -6.78 5.66 -14.75
C LEU A 42 -6.84 4.13 -14.52
N ASN A 43 -5.70 3.50 -14.26
CA ASN A 43 -5.59 2.05 -14.15
C ASN A 43 -6.10 1.49 -12.80
N PHE A 44 -7.32 1.87 -12.41
CA PHE A 44 -7.95 1.45 -11.16
C PHE A 44 -8.27 -0.04 -11.12
N ILE A 45 -8.57 -0.64 -12.27
CA ILE A 45 -8.94 -2.05 -12.35
C ILE A 45 -7.78 -2.93 -11.88
N GLU A 46 -6.59 -2.75 -12.46
CA GLU A 46 -5.41 -3.51 -12.03
C GLU A 46 -5.02 -3.19 -10.58
N MET A 47 -5.21 -1.95 -10.13
CA MET A 47 -5.03 -1.59 -8.71
C MET A 47 -5.93 -2.41 -7.78
N PHE A 48 -7.22 -2.53 -8.08
CA PHE A 48 -8.16 -3.29 -7.26
C PHE A 48 -7.91 -4.80 -7.31
N VAL A 49 -7.51 -5.33 -8.48
CA VAL A 49 -7.09 -6.73 -8.62
C VAL A 49 -5.85 -7.01 -7.77
N TRP A 50 -4.88 -6.10 -7.79
CA TRP A 50 -3.70 -6.22 -6.94
C TRP A 50 -4.05 -6.12 -5.46
N LEU A 51 -4.95 -5.20 -5.07
CA LEU A 51 -5.36 -5.02 -3.68
C LEU A 51 -6.07 -6.26 -3.14
N SER A 52 -6.97 -6.87 -3.92
CA SER A 52 -7.67 -8.08 -3.51
C SER A 52 -6.72 -9.28 -3.35
N ALA A 53 -5.75 -9.42 -4.26
CA ALA A 53 -4.69 -10.42 -4.15
C ALA A 53 -3.80 -10.17 -2.92
N SER A 54 -3.45 -8.90 -2.67
CA SER A 54 -2.63 -8.49 -1.52
C SER A 54 -3.33 -8.75 -0.19
N MET A 55 -4.62 -8.38 -0.07
CA MET A 55 -5.41 -8.67 1.12
C MET A 55 -5.61 -10.17 1.33
N SER A 56 -5.77 -10.93 0.24
CA SER A 56 -5.83 -12.40 0.33
C SER A 56 -4.52 -12.97 0.87
N ALA A 57 -3.36 -12.55 0.34
CA ALA A 57 -2.06 -12.99 0.83
C ALA A 57 -1.87 -12.65 2.32
N VAL A 58 -2.15 -11.41 2.71
CA VAL A 58 -2.02 -10.95 4.12
C VAL A 58 -2.99 -11.68 5.06
N SER A 59 -4.21 -12.00 4.61
CA SER A 59 -5.19 -12.76 5.40
C SER A 59 -4.77 -14.21 5.65
N HIS A 60 -4.12 -14.83 4.65
CA HIS A 60 -3.54 -16.17 4.77
C HIS A 60 -2.23 -16.19 5.57
N SER A 61 -1.51 -15.06 5.65
CA SER A 61 -0.39 -14.84 6.55
C SER A 61 -0.87 -14.53 7.98
N GLN A 62 -1.72 -15.41 8.52
CA GLN A 62 -1.98 -15.46 9.94
C GLN A 62 -0.99 -16.41 10.59
N VAL A 63 -0.26 -15.86 11.56
CA VAL A 63 0.61 -16.55 12.51
C VAL A 63 1.97 -16.92 11.91
N ASP A 64 3.02 -16.47 12.60
CA ASP A 64 4.43 -16.82 12.41
C ASP A 64 5.26 -16.06 11.35
N VAL A 65 6.19 -15.29 11.92
CA VAL A 65 7.51 -14.93 11.39
C VAL A 65 7.55 -13.74 10.41
N ASP A 66 8.63 -12.97 10.54
CA ASP A 66 9.06 -11.75 9.84
C ASP A 66 9.14 -11.82 8.30
N GLU A 67 8.33 -12.64 7.64
CA GLU A 67 8.16 -12.56 6.20
C GLU A 67 7.35 -11.31 5.85
N GLN A 68 8.03 -10.32 5.29
CA GLN A 68 7.39 -9.34 4.44
C GLN A 68 6.60 -10.12 3.39
N VAL A 69 5.28 -10.21 3.57
CA VAL A 69 4.36 -10.81 2.60
C VAL A 69 4.75 -10.25 1.23
N ALA A 70 5.28 -11.12 0.36
CA ALA A 70 5.75 -10.73 -0.95
C ALA A 70 4.52 -10.30 -1.77
N LEU A 71 4.22 -9.00 -1.72
CA LEU A 71 3.11 -8.44 -2.46
C LEU A 71 3.37 -8.64 -3.96
N PRO A 72 2.32 -8.89 -4.76
CA PRO A 72 2.49 -9.01 -6.20
C PRO A 72 3.19 -7.76 -6.77
N PRO A 73 3.97 -7.87 -7.85
CA PRO A 73 4.64 -6.72 -8.44
C PRO A 73 3.61 -5.66 -8.86
N ILE A 74 3.91 -4.40 -8.56
CA ILE A 74 3.01 -3.28 -8.85
C ILE A 74 3.13 -2.92 -10.34
N GLY A 75 2.28 -3.49 -11.18
CA GLY A 75 2.22 -3.19 -12.63
C GLY A 75 1.46 -1.90 -12.98
N TRP A 76 0.48 -1.55 -12.14
CA TRP A 76 -0.48 -0.46 -12.35
C TRP A 76 -0.02 0.91 -11.83
N GLY A 77 1.06 0.94 -11.06
CA GLY A 77 1.56 2.13 -10.36
C GLY A 77 3.05 2.35 -10.56
N SER A 78 3.53 3.50 -10.09
CA SER A 78 4.95 3.86 -10.01
C SER A 78 5.22 4.43 -8.61
N VAL A 79 6.43 4.22 -8.07
CA VAL A 79 6.86 4.84 -6.79
C VAL A 79 7.36 6.25 -7.03
#